data_AF-A0A7V3KMZ9-F1
#
_entry.id   AF-A0A7V3KMZ9-F1
#
_cell.length_a   1.000
_cell.length_b   1.000
_cell.length_c   1.000
_cell.angle_alpha   90.00
_cell.angle_beta   90.00
_cell.angle_gamma   90.00
#
_symmetry.space_group_name_H-M   'P 1'
#
loop_
_entity.id
_entity.type
_entity.pdbx_description
1 polymer ?
#
loop_
_entity_poly.entity_id
_entity_poly.type
_entity_poly.pdbx_seq_one_letter_code
_entity_poly.pdbx_strand_id
1 'polypeptide(L)'
;MNGEPTICSGRGPWIAKGKRLFLNLSGGDILGLTSNKEFVTAFLQNLESADLYNCPFFSYESQSTRIPPNKLNEIKGQRKALLFKDLTTLFNLLANHLLKRGYVLLVDEQFEMTNIPLIRNINNQVQIFPHNSFSTIKKHIEAQSDSNFAILVQTVYPLSSELLPVNELLEISQSDHVLLIIYESWADGLLGEGGEGLKSLISTIPQNSIIVGSYTHILPLSFSYIASPETFIDPLESDLKDQPFNPEATEFQVGITLWFINFLNSQKSPLRKLSDNANYLRYELATKGFRVLGDFAPLIPVLVGEREKALEFYNGLLENKILANLLNYPLVPLGKSRILLIPSVLHSKEDLDFALNKLEKVAKTLGII
;
A
#
# COMPACT_ATOMS: atom_id res chain seq x y z
N MET A 1 -26.57 5.13 0.71
CA MET A 1 -25.67 5.03 1.89
C MET A 1 -26.53 5.15 3.13
N ASN A 2 -27.05 4.03 3.65
CA ASN A 2 -27.71 4.05 4.96
C ASN A 2 -26.63 4.24 6.03
N GLY A 3 -26.86 5.17 6.96
CA GLY A 3 -25.88 5.69 7.91
C GLY A 3 -25.26 4.61 8.78
N GLU A 4 -24.15 4.05 8.31
CA GLU A 4 -23.26 3.29 9.18
C GLU A 4 -22.70 4.24 10.25
N PRO A 5 -22.77 3.86 11.54
CA PRO A 5 -22.26 4.73 12.60
C PRO A 5 -20.77 5.01 12.40
N THR A 6 -20.36 6.26 12.61
CA THR A 6 -18.95 6.67 12.50
C THR A 6 -18.11 5.95 13.57
N ILE A 7 -16.84 5.67 13.26
CA ILE A 7 -15.87 5.21 14.27
C ILE A 7 -15.70 6.36 15.28
N CYS A 8 -16.05 6.10 16.54
CA CYS A 8 -16.03 7.13 17.59
C CYS A 8 -14.69 7.17 18.35
N SER A 9 -14.02 6.02 18.46
CA SER A 9 -12.67 5.89 19.02
C SER A 9 -12.10 4.50 18.72
N GLY A 10 -10.78 4.43 18.59
CA GLY A 10 -10.04 3.17 18.47
C GLY A 10 -8.72 3.30 19.21
N ARG A 11 -8.60 2.60 20.35
CA ARG A 11 -7.31 2.33 20.99
C ARG A 11 -7.29 0.84 21.28
N GLY A 12 -6.34 0.12 20.71
CA GLY A 12 -6.31 -1.33 20.80
C GLY A 12 -7.06 -2.04 19.66
N PRO A 13 -7.24 -3.37 19.78
CA PRO A 13 -7.84 -4.20 18.73
C PRO A 13 -9.37 -4.03 18.61
N TRP A 14 -10.01 -3.40 19.59
CA TRP A 14 -11.46 -3.16 19.61
C TRP A 14 -11.76 -1.68 19.38
N ILE A 15 -12.71 -1.41 18.48
CA ILE A 15 -13.14 -0.04 18.14
C ILE A 15 -14.61 0.18 18.48
N ALA A 16 -14.94 1.41 18.89
CA ALA A 16 -16.30 1.81 19.18
C ALA A 16 -16.95 2.39 17.91
N LYS A 17 -18.08 1.79 17.49
CA LYS A 17 -18.95 2.29 16.42
C LYS A 17 -20.32 2.62 17.04
N GLY A 18 -20.55 3.89 17.34
CA GLY A 18 -21.67 4.31 18.18
C GLY A 18 -21.57 3.75 19.61
N LYS A 19 -22.61 3.08 20.10
CA LYS A 19 -22.64 2.46 21.45
C LYS A 19 -22.13 1.02 21.50
N ARG A 20 -21.61 0.49 20.39
CA ARG A 20 -21.22 -0.92 20.26
C ARG A 20 -19.71 -1.02 20.03
N LEU A 21 -19.08 -2.02 20.66
CA LEU A 21 -17.68 -2.39 20.44
C LEU A 21 -17.59 -3.48 19.38
N PHE A 22 -16.58 -3.38 18.53
CA PHE A 22 -16.28 -4.32 17.45
C PHE A 22 -14.80 -4.68 17.48
N LEU A 23 -14.48 -5.94 17.26
CA LEU A 23 -13.12 -6.36 16.99
C LEU A 23 -12.74 -5.91 15.58
N ASN A 24 -11.65 -5.15 15.45
CA ASN A 24 -11.26 -4.50 14.21
C ASN A 24 -10.27 -5.34 13.39
N LEU A 25 -10.79 -6.01 12.37
CA LEU A 25 -10.01 -6.67 11.31
C LEU A 25 -10.14 -5.93 9.97
N SER A 26 -10.50 -4.64 10.00
CA SER A 26 -10.62 -3.80 8.79
C SER A 26 -9.39 -2.92 8.51
N GLY A 27 -8.38 -2.90 9.40
CA GLY A 27 -7.14 -2.12 9.25
C GLY A 27 -7.09 -0.85 10.14
N GLY A 28 -6.25 0.12 9.76
CA GLY A 28 -6.16 1.46 10.38
C GLY A 28 -5.05 1.66 11.42
N ASP A 29 -4.69 0.63 12.20
CA ASP A 29 -3.50 0.65 13.07
C ASP A 29 -2.86 -0.74 13.15
N ILE A 30 -2.32 -1.17 12.01
CA ILE A 30 -1.79 -2.53 11.82
C ILE A 30 -0.58 -2.78 12.72
N LEU A 31 0.27 -1.76 12.91
CA LEU A 31 1.49 -1.84 13.72
C LEU A 31 1.29 -1.35 15.17
N GLY A 32 0.07 -1.01 15.56
CA GLY A 32 -0.25 -0.59 16.93
C GLY A 32 0.41 0.73 17.36
N LEU A 33 0.77 1.58 16.39
CA LEU A 33 1.50 2.82 16.62
C LEU A 33 0.68 3.83 17.41
N THR A 34 -0.63 3.87 17.22
CA THR A 34 -1.49 4.84 17.92
C THR A 34 -1.51 4.64 19.44
N SER A 35 -1.19 3.42 19.89
CA SER A 35 -1.09 3.04 21.30
C SER A 35 0.37 2.98 21.79
N ASN A 36 1.35 3.21 20.90
CA ASN A 36 2.77 3.21 21.21
C ASN A 36 3.19 4.57 21.76
N LYS A 37 3.64 4.60 23.02
CA LYS A 37 4.08 5.84 23.70
C LYS A 37 5.28 6.49 23.01
N GLU A 38 6.25 5.70 22.53
CA GLU A 38 7.43 6.22 21.84
C GLU A 38 7.02 6.92 20.53
N PHE A 39 6.08 6.34 19.78
CA PHE A 39 5.52 6.97 18.59
C PHE A 39 4.80 8.28 18.92
N VAL A 40 3.90 8.27 19.91
CA VAL A 40 3.14 9.48 20.29
C VAL A 40 4.07 10.61 20.76
N THR A 41 5.10 10.29 21.54
CA THR A 41 6.10 11.28 21.97
C THR A 41 6.88 11.82 20.79
N ALA A 42 7.39 10.96 19.90
CA ALA A 42 8.10 11.40 18.70
C ALA A 42 7.20 12.23 17.79
N PHE A 43 5.92 11.89 17.70
CA PHE A 43 4.93 12.62 16.92
C PHE A 43 4.76 14.06 17.41
N LEU A 44 4.57 14.24 18.72
CA LEU A 44 4.42 15.57 19.32
C LEU A 44 5.71 16.40 19.21
N GLN A 45 6.87 15.78 19.46
CA GLN A 45 8.17 16.47 19.37
C GLN A 45 8.48 16.96 17.95
N ASN A 46 8.23 16.13 16.93
CA ASN A 46 8.44 16.53 15.53
C ASN A 46 7.49 17.66 15.13
N LEU A 47 6.25 17.67 15.64
CA LEU A 47 5.30 18.75 15.37
C LEU A 47 5.74 20.07 16.00
N GLU A 48 6.28 20.02 17.22
CA GLU A 48 6.80 21.19 17.94
C GLU A 48 8.05 21.78 17.26
N SER A 49 8.90 20.93 16.67
CA SER A 49 10.13 21.37 16.01
C SER A 49 9.97 21.73 14.53
N ALA A 50 8.88 21.32 13.87
CA ALA A 50 8.70 21.52 12.44
C ALA A 50 8.55 23.00 12.08
N ASP A 51 9.24 23.44 11.01
CA ASP A 51 9.05 24.78 10.48
C ASP A 51 7.67 24.92 9.82
N LEU A 52 6.78 25.67 10.50
CA LEU A 52 5.43 25.96 10.01
C LEU A 52 5.40 27.07 8.94
N TYR A 53 6.53 27.74 8.69
CA TYR A 53 6.64 28.81 7.69
C TYR A 53 6.61 28.29 6.25
N ASN A 54 6.89 27.01 6.04
CA ASN A 54 7.00 26.38 4.73
C ASN A 54 5.60 26.18 4.08
N CYS A 55 5.01 27.28 3.63
CA CYS A 55 3.64 27.36 3.13
C CYS A 55 3.58 27.01 1.63
N PRO A 56 2.75 26.03 1.19
CA PRO A 56 2.87 25.41 -0.14
C PRO A 56 2.67 26.33 -1.35
N PHE A 57 2.17 27.55 -1.17
CA PHE A 57 1.76 28.41 -2.29
C PHE A 57 2.93 29.27 -2.84
N PHE A 58 4.05 29.44 -2.09
CA PHE A 58 5.20 30.24 -2.55
C PHE A 58 6.56 29.87 -1.90
N SER A 59 6.64 28.85 -1.05
CA SER A 59 7.89 28.54 -0.37
C SER A 59 8.93 27.89 -1.31
N TYR A 60 10.07 28.59 -1.46
CA TYR A 60 11.28 28.08 -2.10
C TYR A 60 11.96 27.02 -1.22
N GLU A 61 12.71 26.13 -1.87
CA GLU A 61 13.52 25.02 -1.32
C GLU A 61 13.78 25.09 0.19
N SER A 62 13.05 24.30 0.97
CA SER A 62 13.52 23.94 2.31
C SER A 62 14.42 22.71 2.19
N GLN A 63 15.67 22.80 2.64
CA GLN A 63 16.56 21.63 2.74
C GLN A 63 16.01 20.57 3.74
N SER A 64 15.01 20.90 4.56
CA SER A 64 14.46 20.02 5.60
C SER A 64 13.45 18.96 5.12
N THR A 65 13.15 18.89 3.81
CA THR A 65 12.14 17.95 3.24
C THR A 65 12.74 16.66 2.64
N ARG A 66 14.04 16.42 2.77
CA ARG A 66 14.71 15.28 2.14
C ARG A 66 15.04 14.16 3.12
N ILE A 67 14.78 12.91 2.71
CA ILE A 67 15.34 11.74 3.39
C ILE A 67 16.84 11.67 3.06
N PRO A 68 17.73 11.49 4.07
CA PRO A 68 19.15 11.31 3.83
C PRO A 68 19.45 10.13 2.88
N PRO A 69 20.30 10.31 1.85
CA PRO A 69 20.59 9.26 0.85
C PRO A 69 21.04 7.91 1.44
N ASN A 70 21.79 7.95 2.54
CA ASN A 70 22.22 6.73 3.25
C ASN A 70 21.03 5.93 3.79
N LYS A 71 20.05 6.58 4.41
CA LYS A 71 18.84 5.94 4.93
C LYS A 71 17.97 5.36 3.82
N LEU A 72 17.86 6.09 2.71
CA LEU A 72 17.13 5.62 1.55
C LEU A 72 17.79 4.39 0.90
N ASN A 73 19.11 4.39 0.76
CA ASN A 73 19.83 3.28 0.15
C ASN A 73 19.72 2.00 1.00
N GLU A 74 19.85 2.14 2.33
CA GLU A 74 19.66 1.03 3.28
C GLU A 74 18.32 0.32 3.06
N ILE A 75 17.22 1.08 2.91
CA ILE A 75 15.85 0.55 2.95
C ILE A 75 15.30 0.26 1.56
N LYS A 76 15.68 1.07 0.57
CA LYS A 76 15.11 1.04 -0.78
C LYS A 76 16.12 0.79 -1.87
N GLY A 77 17.42 0.70 -1.57
CA GLY A 77 18.46 0.37 -2.56
C GLY A 77 18.60 1.43 -3.65
N GLN A 78 18.12 2.64 -3.39
CA GLN A 78 18.08 3.76 -4.33
C GLN A 78 18.92 4.92 -3.80
N ARG A 79 19.38 5.78 -4.72
CA ARG A 79 20.36 6.84 -4.40
C ARG A 79 19.72 8.15 -3.96
N LYS A 80 18.52 8.46 -4.46
CA LYS A 80 17.84 9.72 -4.15
C LYS A 80 16.33 9.52 -4.07
N ALA A 81 15.69 10.29 -3.18
CA ALA A 81 14.25 10.30 -3.02
C ALA A 81 13.69 11.70 -2.92
N LEU A 82 12.45 11.85 -3.38
CA LEU A 82 11.62 13.03 -3.22
C LEU A 82 10.34 12.61 -2.50
N LEU A 83 9.94 13.41 -1.51
CA LEU A 83 8.74 13.17 -0.71
C LEU A 83 7.67 14.15 -1.13
N PHE A 84 6.44 13.66 -1.22
CA PHE A 84 5.27 14.39 -1.66
C PHE A 84 4.21 14.36 -0.58
N LYS A 85 3.42 15.43 -0.49
CA LYS A 85 2.34 15.58 0.51
C LYS A 85 1.27 14.48 0.45
N ASP A 86 1.05 13.89 -0.72
CA ASP A 86 0.08 12.82 -0.95
C ASP A 86 0.39 12.03 -2.23
N LEU A 87 -0.14 10.82 -2.31
CA LEU A 87 0.08 9.89 -3.41
C LEU A 87 -0.52 10.35 -4.75
N THR A 88 -1.63 11.08 -4.70
CA THR A 88 -2.30 11.59 -5.91
C THR A 88 -1.41 12.62 -6.61
N THR A 89 -0.89 13.57 -5.85
CA THR A 89 0.02 14.61 -6.32
C THR A 89 1.26 13.99 -6.97
N LEU A 90 1.86 13.00 -6.31
CA LEU A 90 3.01 12.27 -6.85
C LEU A 90 2.70 11.62 -8.19
N PHE A 91 1.65 10.80 -8.28
CA PHE A 91 1.33 10.12 -9.54
C PHE A 91 0.91 11.08 -10.65
N ASN A 92 0.24 12.21 -10.33
CA ASN A 92 -0.08 13.24 -11.30
C ASN A 92 1.19 13.80 -11.96
N LEU A 93 2.16 14.18 -11.12
CA LEU A 93 3.41 14.78 -11.58
C LEU A 93 4.28 13.76 -12.31
N LEU A 94 4.39 12.54 -11.78
CA LEU A 94 5.11 11.45 -12.41
C LEU A 94 4.53 11.12 -13.79
N ALA A 95 3.21 10.97 -13.90
CA ALA A 95 2.59 10.68 -15.18
C ALA A 95 2.80 11.83 -16.18
N ASN A 96 2.59 13.08 -15.77
CA ASN A 96 2.84 14.24 -16.64
C ASN A 96 4.30 14.29 -17.13
N HIS A 97 5.27 14.00 -16.25
CA HIS A 97 6.69 13.93 -16.59
C HIS A 97 6.96 12.86 -17.66
N LEU A 98 6.42 11.66 -17.48
CA LEU A 98 6.58 10.54 -18.41
C LEU A 98 5.98 10.83 -19.78
N LEU A 99 4.77 11.40 -19.82
CA LEU A 99 4.08 11.75 -21.07
C LEU A 99 4.81 12.85 -21.84
N LYS A 100 5.31 13.89 -21.16
CA LYS A 100 6.15 14.93 -21.77
C LYS A 100 7.40 14.35 -22.43
N ARG A 101 7.91 13.23 -21.90
CA ARG A 101 9.06 12.49 -22.43
C ARG A 101 8.71 11.41 -23.45
N GLY A 102 7.43 11.27 -23.80
CA GLY A 102 6.96 10.36 -24.84
C GLY A 102 6.86 8.88 -24.43
N TYR A 103 6.79 8.58 -23.13
CA TYR A 103 6.58 7.21 -22.66
C TYR A 103 5.15 6.74 -22.92
N VAL A 104 5.01 5.49 -23.36
CA VAL A 104 3.74 4.75 -23.33
C VAL A 104 3.58 4.12 -21.95
N LEU A 105 2.47 4.41 -21.27
CA LEU A 105 2.22 3.89 -19.92
C LEU A 105 1.50 2.54 -20.02
N LEU A 106 2.10 1.49 -19.49
CA LEU A 106 1.48 0.16 -19.34
C LEU A 106 1.12 -0.04 -17.86
N VAL A 107 -0.16 -0.23 -17.55
CA VAL A 107 -0.64 -0.31 -16.17
C VAL A 107 -1.35 -1.64 -15.93
N ASP A 108 -0.98 -2.32 -14.84
CA ASP A 108 -1.65 -3.56 -14.44
C ASP A 108 -3.13 -3.27 -14.12
N GLU A 109 -4.06 -4.11 -14.60
CA GLU A 109 -5.50 -3.89 -14.38
C GLU A 109 -5.90 -3.83 -12.89
N GLN A 110 -5.16 -4.51 -12.00
CA GLN A 110 -5.37 -4.50 -10.55
C GLN A 110 -4.50 -3.48 -9.82
N PHE A 111 -3.78 -2.61 -10.53
CA PHE A 111 -3.08 -1.48 -9.91
C PHE A 111 -4.08 -0.64 -9.10
N GLU A 112 -3.82 -0.39 -7.82
CA GLU A 112 -4.82 0.20 -6.90
C GLU A 112 -5.33 1.57 -7.40
N MET A 113 -4.51 2.29 -8.16
CA MET A 113 -4.86 3.60 -8.73
C MET A 113 -5.55 3.52 -10.11
N THR A 114 -5.73 2.35 -10.75
CA THR A 114 -6.43 2.25 -12.06
C THR A 114 -7.88 2.73 -12.00
N ASN A 115 -8.48 2.67 -10.82
CA ASN A 115 -9.83 3.14 -10.56
C ASN A 115 -9.90 4.63 -10.18
N ILE A 116 -8.75 5.26 -9.93
CA ILE A 116 -8.70 6.70 -9.66
C ILE A 116 -8.80 7.46 -10.99
N PRO A 117 -9.65 8.50 -11.08
CA PRO A 117 -9.80 9.32 -12.28
C PRO A 117 -8.49 9.83 -12.88
N LEU A 118 -7.43 9.94 -12.08
CA LEU A 118 -6.10 10.33 -12.50
C LEU A 118 -5.57 9.52 -13.70
N ILE A 119 -5.49 8.20 -13.58
CA ILE A 119 -4.98 7.34 -14.67
C ILE A 119 -5.92 7.38 -15.87
N ARG A 120 -7.22 7.58 -15.62
CA ARG A 120 -8.26 7.65 -16.66
C ARG A 120 -8.27 8.98 -17.42
N ASN A 121 -7.82 10.07 -16.80
CA ASN A 121 -7.76 11.41 -17.39
C ASN A 121 -6.54 11.60 -18.29
N ILE A 122 -5.57 10.68 -18.24
CA ILE A 122 -4.42 10.64 -19.14
C ILE A 122 -4.88 10.00 -20.46
N ASN A 123 -5.35 10.83 -21.38
CA ASN A 123 -5.86 10.43 -22.70
C ASN A 123 -4.87 9.55 -23.49
N ASN A 124 -5.39 8.49 -24.14
CA ASN A 124 -4.84 7.65 -25.23
C ASN A 124 -3.44 7.01 -25.08
N GLN A 125 -2.62 7.38 -24.09
CA GLN A 125 -1.25 6.87 -23.90
C GLN A 125 -1.12 5.90 -22.71
N VAL A 126 -2.22 5.64 -22.00
CA VAL A 126 -2.31 4.58 -20.98
C VAL A 126 -2.94 3.34 -21.61
N GLN A 127 -2.24 2.21 -21.51
CA GLN A 127 -2.73 0.90 -21.90
C GLN A 127 -2.81 0.02 -20.65
N ILE A 128 -3.99 -0.54 -20.40
CA ILE A 128 -4.19 -1.48 -19.29
C ILE A 128 -3.89 -2.89 -19.80
N PHE A 129 -3.03 -3.62 -19.10
CA PHE A 129 -2.75 -5.02 -19.40
C PHE A 129 -3.35 -5.95 -18.33
N PRO A 130 -3.70 -7.21 -18.69
CA PRO A 130 -4.25 -8.17 -17.73
C PRO A 130 -3.32 -8.40 -16.54
N HIS A 131 -3.88 -8.63 -15.36
CA HIS A 131 -3.14 -8.68 -14.11
C HIS A 131 -1.95 -9.65 -14.17
N ASN A 132 -0.76 -9.17 -13.78
CA ASN A 132 0.48 -9.95 -13.78
C ASN A 132 0.82 -10.63 -15.13
N SER A 133 0.28 -10.14 -16.25
CA SER A 133 0.56 -10.71 -17.59
C SER A 133 1.79 -10.09 -18.23
N PHE A 134 2.98 -10.51 -17.77
CA PHE A 134 4.27 -10.13 -18.35
C PHE A 134 4.41 -10.56 -19.81
N SER A 135 3.73 -11.64 -20.22
CA SER A 135 3.65 -12.04 -21.63
C SER A 135 2.93 -11.01 -22.51
N THR A 136 1.90 -10.33 -21.98
CA THR A 136 1.22 -9.24 -22.69
C THR A 136 2.13 -8.03 -22.82
N ILE A 137 2.84 -7.67 -21.73
CA ILE A 137 3.82 -6.58 -21.77
C ILE A 137 4.87 -6.83 -22.85
N LYS A 138 5.47 -8.02 -22.92
CA LYS A 138 6.47 -8.37 -23.96
C LYS A 138 5.91 -8.16 -25.38
N LYS A 139 4.68 -8.60 -25.63
CA LYS A 139 4.01 -8.38 -26.94
C LYS A 139 3.83 -6.89 -27.27
N HIS A 140 3.51 -6.04 -26.28
CA HIS A 140 3.43 -4.59 -26.50
C HIS A 140 4.79 -4.01 -26.87
N ILE A 141 5.85 -4.42 -26.16
CA ILE A 141 7.22 -3.96 -26.43
C ILE A 141 7.66 -4.39 -27.84
N GLU A 142 7.45 -5.67 -28.20
CA GLU A 142 7.80 -6.19 -29.53
C GLU A 142 7.04 -5.50 -30.67
N ALA A 143 5.77 -5.15 -30.45
CA ALA A 143 4.93 -4.49 -31.46
C ALA A 143 5.28 -3.01 -31.68
N GLN A 144 5.95 -2.36 -30.74
CA GLN A 144 6.32 -0.94 -30.82
C GLN A 144 7.78 -0.75 -30.38
N SER A 145 8.72 -1.44 -31.06
CA SER A 145 10.14 -1.47 -30.71
C SER A 145 10.82 -0.11 -30.61
N ASP A 146 10.29 0.91 -31.30
CA ASP A 146 10.84 2.27 -31.30
C ASP A 146 10.29 3.15 -30.15
N SER A 147 9.37 2.62 -29.33
CA SER A 147 8.73 3.36 -28.22
C SER A 147 9.38 3.05 -26.87
N ASN A 148 9.44 4.05 -26.00
CA ASN A 148 9.80 3.84 -24.60
C ASN A 148 8.55 3.54 -23.77
N PHE A 149 8.62 2.54 -22.91
CA PHE A 149 7.51 2.09 -22.08
C PHE A 149 7.79 2.36 -20.60
N ALA A 150 6.78 2.87 -19.90
CA ALA A 150 6.80 2.92 -18.44
C ALA A 150 5.76 1.94 -17.89
N ILE A 151 6.21 0.93 -17.16
CA ILE A 151 5.37 -0.16 -16.67
C ILE A 151 5.06 0.09 -15.20
N LEU A 152 3.78 0.21 -14.87
CA LEU A 152 3.28 0.45 -13.51
C LEU A 152 2.72 -0.85 -12.93
N VAL A 153 3.38 -1.33 -11.87
CA VAL A 153 3.02 -2.57 -11.14
C VAL A 153 3.10 -2.33 -9.63
N GLN A 154 2.53 -3.23 -8.83
CA GLN A 154 2.58 -3.17 -7.37
C GLN A 154 3.37 -4.34 -6.79
N THR A 155 4.12 -4.11 -5.72
CA THR A 155 4.81 -5.19 -4.99
C THR A 155 3.80 -6.16 -4.35
N VAL A 156 2.74 -5.62 -3.74
CA VAL A 156 1.61 -6.37 -3.17
C VAL A 156 0.32 -5.80 -3.76
N TYR A 157 -0.56 -6.67 -4.23
CA TYR A 157 -1.88 -6.28 -4.75
C TYR A 157 -2.93 -6.42 -3.65
N PRO A 158 -3.48 -5.33 -3.10
CA PRO A 158 -4.21 -5.40 -1.82
C PRO A 158 -5.54 -6.16 -1.87
N LEU A 159 -6.16 -6.27 -3.05
CA LEU A 159 -7.45 -6.94 -3.23
C LEU A 159 -7.31 -8.47 -3.40
N SER A 160 -6.17 -8.93 -3.92
CA SER A 160 -5.86 -10.34 -4.14
C SER A 160 -4.89 -10.90 -3.10
N SER A 161 -4.12 -10.05 -2.43
CA SER A 161 -2.98 -10.41 -1.57
C SER A 161 -1.88 -11.18 -2.35
N GLU A 162 -1.84 -11.00 -3.67
CA GLU A 162 -0.81 -11.55 -4.54
C GLU A 162 0.44 -10.66 -4.53
N LEU A 163 1.60 -11.30 -4.63
CA LEU A 163 2.89 -10.63 -4.76
C LEU A 163 3.23 -10.44 -6.24
N LEU A 164 4.05 -9.43 -6.52
CA LEU A 164 4.63 -9.20 -7.84
C LEU A 164 5.46 -10.42 -8.30
N PRO A 165 5.24 -10.95 -9.52
CA PRO A 165 6.11 -11.95 -10.14
C PRO A 165 7.49 -11.37 -10.46
N VAL A 166 8.39 -11.46 -9.48
CA VAL A 166 9.72 -10.83 -9.53
C VAL A 166 10.57 -11.36 -10.68
N ASN A 167 10.53 -12.65 -10.96
CA ASN A 167 11.41 -13.24 -11.97
C ASN A 167 11.07 -12.70 -13.37
N GLU A 168 9.77 -12.60 -13.66
CA GLU A 168 9.24 -12.05 -14.90
C GLU A 168 9.52 -10.54 -15.00
N LEU A 169 9.43 -9.81 -13.88
CA LEU A 169 9.81 -8.40 -13.80
C LEU A 169 11.29 -8.19 -14.12
N LEU A 170 12.17 -9.02 -13.55
CA LEU A 170 13.62 -8.95 -13.80
C LEU A 170 13.93 -9.25 -15.27
N GLU A 171 13.23 -10.18 -15.90
CA GLU A 171 13.39 -10.46 -17.33
C GLU A 171 13.00 -9.26 -18.19
N ILE A 172 11.87 -8.61 -17.89
CA ILE A 172 11.43 -7.41 -18.62
C ILE A 172 12.38 -6.23 -18.40
N SER A 173 12.98 -6.12 -17.21
CA SER A 173 13.93 -5.05 -16.87
C SER A 173 15.19 -5.04 -17.74
N GLN A 174 15.50 -6.13 -18.44
CA GLN A 174 16.66 -6.22 -19.33
C GLN A 174 16.50 -5.40 -20.62
N SER A 175 15.30 -4.92 -20.93
CA SER A 175 15.05 -4.06 -22.09
C SER A 175 15.40 -2.61 -21.78
N ASP A 176 16.25 -2.01 -22.62
CA ASP A 176 16.67 -0.61 -22.50
C ASP A 176 15.53 0.40 -22.75
N HIS A 177 14.45 -0.04 -23.41
CA HIS A 177 13.26 0.78 -23.69
C HIS A 177 12.22 0.75 -22.57
N VAL A 178 12.53 0.11 -21.44
CA VAL A 178 11.60 -0.06 -20.34
C VAL A 178 12.05 0.71 -19.12
N LEU A 179 11.12 1.45 -18.54
CA LEU A 179 11.19 2.03 -17.20
C LEU A 179 10.18 1.30 -16.31
N LEU A 180 10.64 0.73 -15.21
CA LEU A 180 9.77 0.07 -14.23
C LEU A 180 9.37 1.08 -13.15
N ILE A 181 8.08 1.19 -12.89
CA ILE A 181 7.50 1.99 -11.81
C ILE A 181 6.80 1.02 -10.87
N ILE A 182 7.46 0.73 -9.75
CA ILE A 182 7.02 -0.28 -8.80
C ILE A 182 6.44 0.45 -7.59
N TYR A 183 5.14 0.32 -7.40
CA TYR A 183 4.45 0.87 -6.26
C TYR A 183 4.47 -0.14 -5.10
N GLU A 184 5.12 0.23 -4.00
CA GLU A 184 5.20 -0.56 -2.77
C GLU A 184 3.90 -0.46 -1.95
N SER A 185 2.74 -0.57 -2.59
CA SER A 185 1.44 -0.61 -1.92
C SER A 185 1.42 -1.76 -0.93
N TRP A 186 1.09 -1.49 0.34
CA TRP A 186 1.05 -2.48 1.43
C TRP A 186 2.35 -3.29 1.68
N ALA A 187 3.40 -3.11 0.89
CA ALA A 187 4.67 -3.80 1.04
C ALA A 187 5.63 -2.97 1.92
N ASP A 188 5.68 -1.65 1.70
CA ASP A 188 6.60 -0.79 2.42
C ASP A 188 6.30 -0.77 3.92
N GLY A 189 7.29 -1.12 4.73
CA GLY A 189 7.15 -1.21 6.18
C GLY A 189 6.29 -2.38 6.68
N LEU A 190 5.93 -3.35 5.83
CA LEU A 190 5.16 -4.54 6.21
C LEU A 190 5.73 -5.86 5.67
N LEU A 191 6.38 -5.83 4.50
CA LEU A 191 6.96 -6.99 3.84
C LEU A 191 8.47 -7.06 4.10
N GLY A 192 8.94 -8.24 4.53
CA GLY A 192 10.32 -8.47 4.97
C GLY A 192 10.49 -8.37 6.49
N GLU A 193 11.64 -8.80 7.01
CA GLU A 193 11.90 -8.79 8.46
C GLU A 193 12.01 -7.37 9.03
N GLY A 194 12.57 -6.44 8.24
CA GLY A 194 12.69 -5.02 8.55
C GLY A 194 11.68 -4.12 7.82
N GLY A 195 10.74 -4.69 7.07
CA GLY A 195 9.77 -3.93 6.28
C GLY A 195 10.36 -3.34 4.99
N GLU A 196 11.37 -4.01 4.43
CA GLU A 196 12.13 -3.55 3.28
C GLU A 196 11.30 -3.46 1.98
N GLY A 197 10.15 -4.13 1.93
CA GLY A 197 9.28 -4.15 0.75
C GLY A 197 9.85 -5.06 -0.34
N LEU A 198 9.89 -4.57 -1.58
CA LEU A 198 10.39 -5.27 -2.75
C LEU A 198 11.79 -5.89 -2.54
N LYS A 199 12.67 -5.23 -1.78
CA LYS A 199 14.03 -5.75 -1.48
C LYS A 199 14.03 -7.07 -0.70
N SER A 200 12.94 -7.41 -0.02
CA SER A 200 12.81 -8.72 0.63
C SER A 200 12.54 -9.84 -0.39
N LEU A 201 12.06 -9.49 -1.59
CA LEU A 201 11.74 -10.44 -2.65
C LEU A 201 12.85 -10.53 -3.71
N ILE A 202 13.67 -9.49 -3.86
CA ILE A 202 14.65 -9.36 -4.95
C ILE A 202 16.03 -9.05 -4.40
N SER A 203 17.06 -9.71 -4.93
CA SER A 203 18.45 -9.50 -4.51
C SER A 203 19.04 -8.19 -5.01
N THR A 204 18.59 -7.70 -6.17
CA THR A 204 19.10 -6.47 -6.79
C THR A 204 17.96 -5.77 -7.50
N ILE A 205 17.78 -4.48 -7.21
CA ILE A 205 16.80 -3.64 -7.88
C ILE A 205 17.36 -3.25 -9.26
N PRO A 206 16.60 -3.42 -10.36
CA PRO A 206 17.04 -3.00 -11.68
C PRO A 206 17.34 -1.50 -11.74
N GLN A 207 18.33 -1.11 -12.52
CA GLN A 207 18.75 0.30 -12.63
C GLN A 207 17.69 1.18 -13.31
N ASN A 208 16.83 0.59 -14.15
CA ASN A 208 15.69 1.24 -14.77
C ASN A 208 14.41 1.16 -13.92
N SER A 209 14.54 1.03 -12.59
CA SER A 209 13.40 1.00 -11.67
C SER A 209 13.27 2.27 -10.84
N ILE A 210 12.04 2.73 -10.73
CA ILE A 210 11.58 3.73 -9.79
C ILE A 210 10.69 3.04 -8.76
N ILE A 211 10.98 3.28 -7.49
CA ILE A 211 10.16 2.80 -6.39
C ILE A 211 9.26 3.95 -5.93
N VAL A 212 7.96 3.74 -5.97
CA VAL A 212 6.97 4.64 -5.37
C VAL A 212 6.49 4.00 -4.09
N GLY A 213 6.39 4.76 -3.01
CA GLY A 213 5.88 4.23 -1.74
C GLY A 213 5.06 5.23 -0.97
N SER A 214 4.32 4.71 0.00
CA SER A 214 3.53 5.49 0.93
C SER A 214 3.29 4.66 2.19
N TYR A 215 3.21 5.33 3.33
CA TYR A 215 2.89 4.70 4.61
C TYR A 215 1.48 5.04 5.08
N THR A 216 0.57 5.49 4.20
CA THR A 216 -0.81 5.88 4.54
C THR A 216 -1.64 4.77 5.19
N HIS A 217 -1.25 3.51 5.02
CA HIS A 217 -1.92 2.35 5.64
C HIS A 217 -1.40 2.04 7.05
N ILE A 218 -0.29 2.67 7.46
CA ILE A 218 0.44 2.40 8.70
C ILE A 218 0.49 3.62 9.60
N LEU A 219 0.86 4.77 9.02
CA LEU A 219 0.98 6.05 9.70
C LEU A 219 -0.31 6.85 9.48
N PRO A 220 -0.78 7.59 10.51
CA PRO A 220 -1.98 8.43 10.41
C PRO A 220 -1.69 9.76 9.68
N LEU A 221 -0.93 9.71 8.60
CA LEU A 221 -0.49 10.85 7.80
C LEU A 221 -0.64 10.52 6.31
N SER A 222 -1.09 11.50 5.54
CA SER A 222 -0.94 11.45 4.09
C SER A 222 0.48 11.82 3.73
N PHE A 223 1.19 11.01 2.96
CA PHE A 223 2.41 11.36 2.23
C PHE A 223 2.77 10.23 1.26
N SER A 224 3.69 10.50 0.34
CA SER A 224 4.25 9.49 -0.55
C SER A 224 5.68 9.87 -0.93
N TYR A 225 6.41 8.96 -1.55
CA TYR A 225 7.76 9.24 -2.02
C TYR A 225 8.05 8.52 -3.33
N ILE A 226 8.98 9.09 -4.11
CA ILE A 226 9.66 8.44 -5.24
C ILE A 226 11.11 8.20 -4.81
N ALA A 227 11.62 7.00 -5.00
CA ALA A 227 13.02 6.64 -4.84
C ALA A 227 13.54 6.06 -6.16
N SER A 228 14.59 6.66 -6.71
CA SER A 228 15.13 6.25 -8.01
C SER A 228 16.63 6.57 -8.13
N PRO A 229 17.27 6.19 -9.24
CA PRO A 229 18.56 6.74 -9.62
C PRO A 229 18.47 8.24 -9.88
N GLU A 230 19.60 8.92 -9.74
CA GLU A 230 19.76 10.37 -9.97
C GLU A 230 19.36 10.76 -11.39
N THR A 231 19.69 9.91 -12.37
CA THR A 231 19.37 10.10 -13.80
C THR A 231 17.89 10.29 -14.09
N PHE A 232 16.99 9.77 -13.23
CA PHE A 232 15.55 9.96 -13.35
C PHE A 232 15.04 11.11 -12.48
N ILE A 233 15.54 11.21 -11.25
CA ILE A 233 14.97 12.14 -10.27
C ILE A 233 15.38 13.60 -10.52
N ASP A 234 16.59 13.85 -11.05
CA ASP A 234 17.07 15.22 -11.27
C ASP A 234 16.21 15.96 -12.33
N PRO A 235 15.85 15.34 -13.47
CA PRO A 235 14.93 15.97 -14.38
C PRO A 235 13.49 16.07 -13.86
N LEU A 236 13.01 15.10 -13.08
CA LEU A 236 11.71 15.18 -12.44
C LEU A 236 11.67 16.37 -11.46
N GLU A 237 12.71 16.56 -10.66
CA GLU A 237 12.85 17.67 -9.72
C GLU A 237 12.84 19.03 -10.43
N SER A 238 13.44 19.12 -11.62
CA SER A 238 13.35 20.33 -12.44
C SER A 238 11.90 20.65 -12.82
N ASP A 239 11.11 19.65 -13.24
CA ASP A 239 9.69 19.83 -13.57
C ASP A 239 8.83 20.24 -12.36
N LEU A 240 9.28 19.92 -11.13
CA LEU A 240 8.61 20.33 -9.90
C LEU A 240 8.78 21.83 -9.63
N LYS A 241 9.93 22.43 -10.00
CA LYS A 241 10.18 23.86 -9.82
C LYS A 241 9.27 24.73 -10.70
N ASP A 242 8.76 24.17 -11.77
CA ASP A 242 7.81 24.83 -12.67
C ASP A 242 6.35 24.76 -12.18
N GLN A 243 6.09 24.07 -11.06
CA GLN A 243 4.74 23.98 -10.50
C GLN A 243 4.38 25.26 -9.72
N PRO A 244 3.16 25.79 -9.88
CA PRO A 244 2.70 26.97 -9.15
C PRO A 244 2.49 26.73 -7.64
N PHE A 245 2.55 25.47 -7.19
CA PHE A 245 2.40 25.07 -5.80
C PHE A 245 3.47 24.05 -5.45
N ASN A 246 4.00 24.10 -4.24
CA ASN A 246 4.93 23.12 -3.68
C ASN A 246 4.22 21.77 -3.50
N PRO A 247 4.64 20.71 -4.23
CA PRO A 247 4.08 19.38 -4.11
C PRO A 247 4.75 18.53 -3.02
N GLU A 248 5.85 19.02 -2.45
CA GLU A 248 6.69 18.29 -1.50
C GLU A 248 5.99 18.07 -0.16
N ALA A 249 6.48 17.08 0.57
CA ALA A 249 6.07 16.81 1.94
C ALA A 249 6.56 17.91 2.90
N THR A 250 5.82 18.14 3.99
CA THR A 250 6.22 19.04 5.07
C THR A 250 7.35 18.43 5.89
N GLU A 251 8.13 19.28 6.57
CA GLU A 251 9.18 18.83 7.50
C GLU A 251 8.63 17.86 8.55
N PHE A 252 7.41 18.11 9.02
CA PHE A 252 6.71 17.22 9.93
C PHE A 252 6.52 15.80 9.33
N GLN A 253 6.03 15.70 8.09
CA GLN A 253 5.88 14.41 7.41
C GLN A 253 7.22 13.70 7.25
N VAL A 254 8.29 14.44 6.92
CA VAL A 254 9.64 13.89 6.77
C VAL A 254 10.18 13.37 8.09
N GLY A 255 10.07 14.15 9.17
CA GLY A 255 10.53 13.77 10.50
C GLY A 255 9.86 12.50 11.02
N ILE A 256 8.54 12.38 10.86
CA ILE A 256 7.81 11.14 11.22
C ILE A 256 8.22 9.96 10.36
N THR A 257 8.46 10.17 9.06
CA THR A 257 8.93 9.12 8.16
C THR A 257 10.30 8.60 8.59
N LEU A 258 11.24 9.50 8.92
CA LEU A 258 12.57 9.13 9.40
C LEU A 258 12.51 8.39 10.74
N TRP A 259 11.64 8.84 11.66
CA TRP A 259 11.41 8.11 12.90
C TRP A 259 10.89 6.70 12.63
N PHE A 260 9.89 6.56 11.75
CA PHE A 260 9.27 5.27 11.45
C PHE A 260 10.25 4.28 10.82
N ILE A 261 11.04 4.78 9.85
CA ILE A 261 12.17 4.07 9.26
C ILE A 261 13.14 3.54 10.33
N ASN A 262 13.52 4.38 11.29
CA ASN A 262 14.44 3.97 12.36
C ASN A 262 13.78 2.97 13.33
N PHE A 263 12.49 3.14 13.60
CA PHE A 263 11.71 2.24 14.44
C PHE A 263 11.63 0.83 13.84
N LEU A 264 11.38 0.71 12.52
CA LEU A 264 11.35 -0.57 11.82
C LEU A 264 12.69 -1.29 11.83
N ASN A 265 13.80 -0.56 11.73
CA ASN A 265 15.16 -1.12 11.80
C ASN A 265 15.63 -1.48 13.22
N SER A 266 14.82 -1.19 14.24
CA SER A 266 15.15 -1.47 15.63
C SER A 266 14.70 -2.88 16.04
N GLN A 267 15.28 -3.43 17.11
CA GLN A 267 14.80 -4.69 17.70
C GLN A 267 13.37 -4.62 18.27
N LYS A 268 12.76 -3.43 18.31
CA LYS A 268 11.38 -3.22 18.75
C LYS A 268 10.37 -3.30 17.61
N SER A 269 10.80 -3.63 16.40
CA SER A 269 9.93 -3.77 15.23
C SER A 269 8.79 -4.77 15.51
N PRO A 270 7.52 -4.38 15.32
CA PRO A 270 6.38 -5.24 15.64
C PRO A 270 6.03 -6.19 14.48
N LEU A 271 6.82 -6.20 13.39
CA LEU A 271 6.55 -6.97 12.17
C LEU A 271 6.51 -8.48 12.39
N ARG A 272 7.37 -9.02 13.27
CA ARG A 272 7.32 -10.44 13.60
C ARG A 272 5.97 -10.82 14.22
N LYS A 273 5.50 -10.02 15.19
CA LYS A 273 4.19 -10.26 15.82
C LYS A 273 3.04 -10.12 14.81
N LEU A 274 3.13 -9.16 13.89
CA LEU A 274 2.15 -9.01 12.81
C LEU A 274 2.08 -10.28 11.96
N SER A 275 3.26 -10.75 11.53
CA SER A 275 3.40 -11.97 10.73
C SER A 275 2.86 -13.19 11.47
N ASP A 276 3.21 -13.37 12.75
CA ASP A 276 2.72 -14.46 13.59
C ASP A 276 1.18 -14.45 13.71
N ASN A 277 0.59 -13.29 14.02
CA ASN A 277 -0.86 -13.11 14.11
C ASN A 277 -1.56 -13.43 12.77
N ALA A 278 -0.97 -12.98 11.67
CA ALA A 278 -1.56 -13.15 10.35
C ALA A 278 -1.45 -14.60 9.83
N ASN A 279 -0.30 -15.24 10.04
CA ASN A 279 -0.09 -16.65 9.72
C ASN A 279 -0.99 -17.55 10.55
N TYR A 280 -1.17 -17.25 11.84
CA TYR A 280 -2.13 -17.96 12.71
C TYR A 280 -3.55 -17.87 12.15
N LEU A 281 -4.03 -16.66 11.87
CA LEU A 281 -5.38 -16.44 11.35
C LEU A 281 -5.58 -17.12 9.99
N ARG A 282 -4.60 -17.04 9.09
CA ARG A 282 -4.62 -17.70 7.77
C ARG A 282 -4.68 -19.22 7.88
N TYR A 283 -3.83 -19.80 8.72
CA TYR A 283 -3.80 -21.25 8.96
C TYR A 283 -5.14 -21.74 9.51
N GLU A 284 -5.66 -21.11 10.57
CA GLU A 284 -6.91 -21.52 11.20
C GLU A 284 -8.14 -21.32 10.30
N LEU A 285 -8.15 -20.30 9.44
CA LEU A 285 -9.21 -20.15 8.43
C LEU A 285 -9.17 -21.31 7.43
N ALA A 286 -7.98 -21.66 6.93
CA ALA A 286 -7.82 -22.76 6.00
C ALA A 286 -8.23 -24.11 6.62
N THR A 287 -7.84 -24.40 7.86
CA THR A 287 -8.23 -25.64 8.55
C THR A 287 -9.74 -25.74 8.80
N LYS A 288 -10.42 -24.60 8.93
CA LYS A 288 -11.89 -24.52 9.07
C LYS A 288 -12.64 -24.60 7.73
N GLY A 289 -11.94 -24.76 6.60
CA GLY A 289 -12.53 -24.92 5.28
C GLY A 289 -12.73 -23.63 4.49
N PHE A 290 -12.27 -22.48 4.99
CA PHE A 290 -12.32 -21.25 4.21
C PHE A 290 -11.32 -21.27 3.07
N ARG A 291 -11.74 -20.74 1.91
CA ARG A 291 -10.84 -20.48 0.80
C ARG A 291 -10.14 -19.13 0.97
N VAL A 292 -8.96 -19.14 1.56
CA VAL A 292 -8.11 -17.95 1.73
C VAL A 292 -7.26 -17.75 0.48
N LEU A 293 -7.13 -16.50 0.03
CA LEU A 293 -6.38 -16.12 -1.17
C LEU A 293 -5.03 -15.44 -0.83
N GLY A 294 -4.11 -15.47 -1.80
CA GLY A 294 -2.82 -14.80 -1.75
C GLY A 294 -1.88 -15.33 -0.67
N ASP A 295 -0.67 -14.78 -0.66
CA ASP A 295 0.43 -15.24 0.21
C ASP A 295 0.99 -14.13 1.09
N PHE A 296 0.55 -12.88 0.90
CA PHE A 296 1.01 -11.78 1.73
C PHE A 296 0.33 -11.81 3.10
N ALA A 297 1.15 -11.79 4.16
CA ALA A 297 0.70 -12.11 5.51
C ALA A 297 -0.45 -11.19 6.01
N PRO A 298 -0.31 -9.85 6.09
CA PRO A 298 -1.28 -9.01 6.78
C PRO A 298 -2.58 -8.75 6.00
N LEU A 299 -2.67 -9.19 4.74
CA LEU A 299 -3.88 -9.09 3.94
C LEU A 299 -4.44 -10.49 3.72
N ILE A 300 -5.58 -10.79 4.33
CA ILE A 300 -6.18 -12.14 4.32
C ILE A 300 -7.57 -12.08 3.66
N PRO A 301 -7.65 -12.16 2.31
CA PRO A 301 -8.91 -12.24 1.60
C PRO A 301 -9.51 -13.65 1.70
N VAL A 302 -10.73 -13.75 2.20
CA VAL A 302 -11.54 -14.97 2.24
C VAL A 302 -12.56 -14.92 1.11
N LEU A 303 -12.42 -15.81 0.11
CA LEU A 303 -13.34 -15.88 -1.03
C LEU A 303 -14.72 -16.35 -0.59
N VAL A 304 -15.75 -15.59 -0.97
CA VAL A 304 -17.17 -15.94 -0.72
C VAL A 304 -17.90 -16.28 -2.02
N GLY A 305 -17.55 -15.60 -3.12
CA GLY A 305 -18.15 -15.84 -4.43
C GLY A 305 -19.20 -14.78 -4.78
N GLU A 306 -20.48 -15.16 -4.70
CA GLU A 306 -21.60 -14.29 -5.08
C GLU A 306 -21.77 -13.07 -4.15
N ARG A 307 -22.20 -11.96 -4.74
CA ARG A 307 -22.29 -10.65 -4.07
C ARG A 307 -23.26 -10.67 -2.90
N GLU A 308 -24.45 -11.23 -3.10
CA GLU A 308 -25.52 -11.30 -2.12
C GLU A 308 -25.07 -12.10 -0.89
N LYS A 309 -24.46 -13.27 -1.13
CA LYS A 309 -23.91 -14.12 -0.07
C LYS A 309 -22.79 -13.44 0.70
N ALA A 310 -21.92 -12.68 0.02
CA ALA A 310 -20.88 -11.90 0.65
C ALA A 310 -21.42 -10.75 1.52
N LEU A 311 -22.51 -10.10 1.08
CA LEU A 311 -23.22 -9.09 1.87
C LEU A 311 -23.87 -9.70 3.12
N GLU A 312 -24.53 -10.85 2.99
CA GLU A 312 -25.11 -11.58 4.12
C GLU A 312 -24.03 -11.99 5.13
N PHE A 313 -22.90 -12.51 4.64
CA PHE A 313 -21.78 -12.88 5.49
C PHE A 313 -21.22 -11.66 6.22
N TYR A 314 -20.95 -10.57 5.50
CA TYR A 314 -20.48 -9.31 6.08
C TYR A 314 -21.42 -8.79 7.18
N ASN A 315 -22.74 -8.76 6.91
CA ASN A 315 -23.73 -8.31 7.89
C ASN A 315 -23.76 -9.23 9.12
N GLY A 316 -23.69 -10.55 8.92
CA GLY A 316 -23.60 -11.51 10.02
C GLY A 316 -22.34 -11.32 10.87
N LEU A 317 -21.21 -10.95 10.26
CA LEU A 317 -19.98 -10.61 10.99
C LEU A 317 -20.17 -9.34 11.83
N LEU A 318 -20.76 -8.29 11.27
CA LEU A 318 -21.08 -7.07 12.01
C LEU A 318 -22.01 -7.33 13.20
N GLU A 319 -23.04 -8.16 13.02
CA GLU A 319 -23.93 -8.57 14.10
C GLU A 319 -23.17 -9.29 15.22
N ASN A 320 -22.18 -10.11 14.84
CA ASN A 320 -21.29 -10.83 15.75
C ASN A 320 -20.06 -10.02 16.20
N LYS A 321 -20.10 -8.69 16.05
CA LYS A 321 -19.07 -7.74 16.53
C LYS A 321 -17.71 -7.87 15.85
N ILE A 322 -17.66 -8.38 14.62
CA ILE A 322 -16.46 -8.40 13.79
C ILE A 322 -16.57 -7.31 12.74
N LEU A 323 -15.57 -6.44 12.69
CA LEU A 323 -15.42 -5.47 11.61
C LEU A 323 -14.36 -5.98 10.63
N ALA A 324 -14.72 -6.04 9.35
CA ALA A 324 -13.87 -6.49 8.26
C ALA A 324 -14.15 -5.64 7.01
N ASN A 325 -13.45 -5.90 5.91
CA ASN A 325 -13.69 -5.22 4.64
C ASN A 325 -14.45 -6.13 3.67
N LEU A 326 -15.59 -5.69 3.16
CA LEU A 326 -16.30 -6.38 2.08
C LEU A 326 -15.77 -5.88 0.73
N LEU A 327 -15.20 -6.77 -0.07
CA LEU A 327 -14.75 -6.48 -1.43
C LEU A 327 -15.71 -7.13 -2.43
N ASN A 328 -16.39 -6.31 -3.23
CA ASN A 328 -17.31 -6.74 -4.29
C ASN A 328 -17.20 -5.83 -5.53
N TYR A 329 -17.91 -6.17 -6.60
CA TYR A 329 -17.93 -5.36 -7.83
C TYR A 329 -18.31 -3.89 -7.51
N PRO A 330 -17.59 -2.89 -8.07
CA PRO A 330 -16.59 -3.00 -9.14
C PRO A 330 -15.14 -3.23 -8.68
N LEU A 331 -14.86 -3.33 -7.37
CA LEU A 331 -13.48 -3.49 -6.87
C LEU A 331 -12.87 -4.83 -7.26
N VAL A 332 -13.67 -5.89 -7.28
CA VAL A 332 -13.28 -7.23 -7.71
C VAL A 332 -14.24 -7.76 -8.77
N PRO A 333 -13.82 -8.70 -9.64
CA PRO A 333 -14.69 -9.25 -10.68
C PRO A 333 -15.99 -9.86 -10.13
N LEU A 334 -17.02 -9.90 -10.97
CA LEU A 334 -18.29 -10.58 -10.66
C LEU A 334 -18.04 -12.05 -10.27
N GLY A 335 -18.81 -12.56 -9.30
CA GLY A 335 -18.64 -13.91 -8.76
C GLY A 335 -17.37 -14.13 -7.93
N LYS A 336 -16.58 -13.09 -7.66
CA LYS A 336 -15.34 -13.16 -6.86
C LYS A 336 -15.35 -12.25 -5.62
N SER A 337 -16.53 -12.00 -5.04
CA SER A 337 -16.67 -11.26 -3.79
C SER A 337 -15.97 -11.98 -2.64
N ARG A 338 -15.40 -11.21 -1.72
CA ARG A 338 -14.54 -11.70 -0.64
C ARG A 338 -14.60 -10.79 0.58
N ILE A 339 -14.31 -11.33 1.75
CA ILE A 339 -14.07 -10.56 2.98
C ILE A 339 -12.57 -10.45 3.20
N LEU A 340 -12.04 -9.23 3.23
CA LEU A 340 -10.64 -8.97 3.54
C LEU A 340 -10.49 -8.71 5.04
N LEU A 341 -9.70 -9.55 5.69
CA LEU A 341 -9.30 -9.44 7.09
C LEU A 341 -7.87 -8.90 7.17
N ILE A 342 -7.66 -7.93 8.05
CA ILE A 342 -6.38 -7.24 8.25
C ILE A 342 -6.05 -7.28 9.75
N PRO A 343 -5.31 -8.30 10.22
CA PRO A 343 -4.92 -8.37 11.61
C PRO A 343 -3.88 -7.29 11.94
N SER A 344 -4.00 -6.74 13.14
CA SER A 344 -3.02 -5.88 13.78
C SER A 344 -2.14 -6.66 14.77
N VAL A 345 -0.97 -6.10 15.09
CA VAL A 345 -0.10 -6.51 16.20
C VAL A 345 -0.77 -6.35 17.57
N LEU A 346 -1.84 -5.55 17.64
CA LEU A 346 -2.59 -5.32 18.87
C LEU A 346 -3.48 -6.49 19.26
N HIS A 347 -3.82 -7.38 18.31
CA HIS A 347 -4.62 -8.56 18.60
C HIS A 347 -3.87 -9.53 19.49
N SER A 348 -4.55 -10.01 20.54
CA SER A 348 -4.14 -11.20 21.27
C SER A 348 -4.59 -12.47 20.54
N LYS A 349 -4.11 -13.62 20.98
CA LYS A 349 -4.59 -14.91 20.45
C LYS A 349 -6.09 -15.07 20.71
N GLU A 350 -6.56 -14.66 21.88
CA GLU A 350 -7.98 -14.72 22.27
C GLU A 350 -8.87 -13.85 21.36
N ASP A 351 -8.38 -12.68 20.94
CA ASP A 351 -9.07 -11.85 19.96
C ASP A 351 -9.21 -12.58 18.61
N LEU A 352 -8.13 -13.20 18.13
CA LEU A 352 -8.13 -13.95 16.87
C LEU A 352 -9.02 -15.20 16.96
N ASP A 353 -9.00 -15.91 18.09
CA ASP A 353 -9.87 -17.07 18.36
C ASP A 353 -11.34 -16.65 18.41
N PHE A 354 -11.64 -15.50 19.00
CA PHE A 354 -12.98 -14.92 18.97
C PHE A 354 -13.41 -14.67 17.53
N ALA A 355 -12.57 -14.03 16.70
CA ALA A 355 -12.86 -13.78 15.30
C ALA A 355 -13.13 -15.06 14.51
N LEU A 356 -12.23 -16.04 14.62
CA LEU A 356 -12.31 -17.35 13.96
C LEU A 356 -13.62 -18.07 14.29
N ASN A 357 -14.00 -18.10 15.57
CA ASN A 357 -15.25 -18.73 16.01
C ASN A 357 -16.50 -18.03 15.44
N LYS A 358 -16.49 -16.69 15.34
CA LYS A 358 -17.61 -15.94 14.74
C LYS A 358 -17.67 -16.11 13.23
N LEU A 359 -16.53 -16.05 12.56
CA LEU A 359 -16.40 -16.31 11.12
C LEU A 359 -16.96 -17.69 10.78
N GLU A 360 -16.50 -18.73 11.47
CA GLU A 360 -16.95 -20.11 11.25
C GLU A 360 -18.46 -20.28 11.48
N LYS A 361 -18.99 -19.73 12.58
CA LYS A 361 -20.41 -19.81 12.92
C LYS A 361 -21.29 -19.22 11.80
N VAL A 362 -20.97 -18.00 11.35
CA VAL A 362 -21.77 -17.31 10.34
C VAL A 362 -21.60 -18.02 8.98
N ALA A 363 -20.38 -18.41 8.63
CA ALA A 363 -20.09 -19.09 7.37
C ALA A 363 -20.84 -20.43 7.24
N LYS A 364 -20.87 -21.26 8.30
CA LYS A 364 -21.67 -22.50 8.33
C LYS A 364 -23.17 -22.25 8.16
N THR A 365 -23.68 -21.20 8.82
CA THR A 365 -25.11 -20.83 8.72
C THR A 365 -25.49 -20.47 7.29
N LEU A 366 -24.58 -19.83 6.54
CA LEU A 366 -24.78 -19.43 5.15
C LEU A 366 -24.31 -20.47 4.13
N GLY A 367 -23.81 -21.64 4.58
CA GLY A 367 -23.25 -22.68 3.71
C GLY A 367 -22.08 -22.19 2.86
N ILE A 368 -21.21 -21.34 3.40
CA ILE A 368 -19.95 -20.89 2.76
C ILE A 368 -18.85 -21.94 2.93
N ILE A 369 -18.86 -22.63 4.08
CA ILE A 369 -17.99 -23.74 4.45
C ILE A 369 -18.81 -24.92 4.95
#